data_AF-A0A8J6LK27-F1
#
_entry.id   AF-A0A8J6LK27-F1
#
_cell.length_a   1.000
_cell.length_b   1.000
_cell.length_c   1.000
_cell.angle_alpha   90.00
_cell.angle_beta   90.00
_cell.angle_gamma   90.00
#
_symmetry.space_group_name_H-M   'P 1'
#
loop_
_entity.id
_entity.type
_entity.pdbx_description
1 polymer ?
#
loop_
_entity_poly.entity_id
_entity_poly.type
_entity_poly.pdbx_seq_one_letter_code
_entity_poly.pdbx_strand_id
1 'polypeptide(L)'
;MNVDRSERDKDKQERRERTKESRYNREYLGRESARERKMTGRFRCRNEERENRYWMEGEERRCRMCNEERETIEHMWKGCSEMREREGKEWGEIQNEDGREIGWIQEIWKRREMIETRGVGDKNY
;
A
#
# COMPACT_ATOMS: atom_id res chain seq x y z
N MET A 1 -33.01 17.47 2.87
CA MET A 1 -33.25 16.98 1.50
C MET A 1 -32.71 15.55 1.40
N ASN A 2 -33.57 14.56 1.20
CA ASN A 2 -33.16 13.18 0.98
C ASN A 2 -32.79 13.03 -0.50
N VAL A 3 -31.50 13.07 -0.82
CA VAL A 3 -31.04 12.77 -2.18
C VAL A 3 -31.41 11.32 -2.48
N ASP A 4 -32.09 11.08 -3.61
CA ASP A 4 -32.53 9.75 -4.01
C ASP A 4 -31.31 8.84 -4.29
N ARG A 5 -31.41 7.56 -3.96
CA ARG A 5 -30.28 6.62 -4.13
C ARG A 5 -29.92 6.46 -5.60
N SER A 6 -30.90 6.52 -6.50
CA SER A 6 -30.69 6.40 -7.95
C SER A 6 -29.98 7.63 -8.53
N GLU A 7 -30.25 8.83 -8.02
CA GLU A 7 -29.55 10.06 -8.44
C GLU A 7 -28.08 10.03 -8.02
N ARG A 8 -27.79 9.56 -6.80
CA ARG A 8 -26.40 9.37 -6.34
C ARG A 8 -25.63 8.38 -7.21
N ASP A 9 -26.28 7.31 -7.64
CA ASP A 9 -25.63 6.29 -8.47
C ASP A 9 -25.36 6.80 -9.89
N LYS A 10 -26.29 7.58 -10.47
CA LYS A 10 -26.09 8.27 -11.77
C LYS A 10 -24.93 9.25 -11.73
N ASP A 11 -24.90 10.14 -10.73
CA ASP A 11 -23.82 11.12 -10.57
C ASP A 11 -22.46 10.42 -10.33
N LYS A 12 -22.45 9.31 -9.58
CA LYS A 12 -21.25 8.48 -9.40
C LYS A 12 -20.77 7.86 -10.71
N GLN A 13 -21.69 7.46 -11.59
CA GLN A 13 -21.36 6.92 -12.91
C GLN A 13 -20.82 8.02 -13.85
N GLU A 14 -21.47 9.17 -13.94
CA GLU A 14 -21.01 10.32 -14.75
C GLU A 14 -19.63 10.84 -14.29
N ARG A 15 -19.37 10.88 -12.98
CA ARG A 15 -18.04 11.21 -12.46
C ARG A 15 -16.99 10.20 -12.90
N ARG A 16 -17.31 8.92 -12.94
CA ARG A 16 -16.38 7.87 -13.42
C ARG A 16 -16.11 8.01 -14.92
N GLU A 17 -17.13 8.32 -15.72
CA GLU A 17 -17.00 8.49 -17.17
C GLU A 17 -16.12 9.72 -17.50
N ARG A 18 -16.39 10.88 -16.91
CA ARG A 18 -15.50 12.07 -17.03
C ARG A 18 -14.06 11.77 -16.60
N THR A 19 -13.89 10.99 -15.55
CA THR A 19 -12.56 10.59 -15.07
C THR A 19 -11.83 9.73 -16.11
N LYS A 20 -12.52 8.84 -16.82
CA LYS A 20 -11.93 8.01 -17.89
C LYS A 20 -11.61 8.80 -19.16
N GLU A 21 -12.44 9.79 -19.49
CA GLU A 21 -12.30 10.61 -20.70
C GLU A 21 -11.23 11.71 -20.56
N SER A 22 -10.88 12.10 -19.34
CA SER A 22 -9.81 13.06 -19.09
C SER A 22 -8.48 12.57 -19.66
N ARG A 23 -7.87 13.39 -20.52
CA ARG A 23 -6.56 13.14 -21.15
C ARG A 23 -5.46 12.86 -20.12
N TYR A 24 -5.46 13.60 -19.02
CA TYR A 24 -4.50 13.47 -17.92
C TYR A 24 -4.65 12.12 -17.20
N ASN A 25 -5.90 11.71 -16.99
CA ASN A 25 -6.21 10.46 -16.32
C ASN A 25 -5.95 9.25 -17.21
N ARG A 26 -5.99 9.37 -18.54
CA ARG A 26 -5.70 8.24 -19.43
C ARG A 26 -4.26 7.74 -19.29
N GLU A 27 -3.33 8.65 -19.06
CA GLU A 27 -1.90 8.35 -18.87
C GLU A 27 -1.62 7.78 -17.46
N TYR A 28 -2.23 8.38 -16.43
CA TYR A 28 -2.08 7.95 -15.02
C TYR A 28 -2.92 6.71 -14.64
N LEU A 29 -4.11 6.54 -15.22
CA LEU A 29 -5.05 5.44 -14.93
C LEU A 29 -4.92 4.27 -15.94
N GLY A 30 -4.13 4.42 -17.00
CA GLY A 30 -4.00 3.40 -18.04
C GLY A 30 -2.98 2.29 -17.74
N ARG A 31 -1.99 2.56 -16.87
CA ARG A 31 -0.85 1.65 -16.63
C ARG A 31 -1.06 0.67 -15.48
N GLU A 32 -1.92 1.01 -14.53
CA GLU A 32 -2.10 0.28 -13.27
C GLU A 32 -3.57 0.01 -13.00
N SER A 33 -3.88 -1.16 -12.43
CA SER A 33 -5.22 -1.47 -11.92
C SER A 33 -5.64 -0.50 -10.80
N ALA A 34 -6.94 -0.40 -10.53
CA ALA A 34 -7.43 0.46 -9.45
C ALA A 34 -6.85 0.07 -8.07
N ARG A 35 -6.54 -1.21 -7.86
CA ARG A 35 -5.89 -1.72 -6.65
C ARG A 35 -4.44 -1.25 -6.58
N GLU A 36 -3.72 -1.38 -7.67
CA GLU A 36 -2.33 -0.94 -7.83
C GLU A 36 -2.17 0.55 -7.56
N ARG A 37 -2.99 1.39 -8.19
CA ARG A 37 -2.99 2.84 -7.92
C ARG A 37 -3.22 3.18 -6.46
N LYS A 38 -4.11 2.45 -5.79
CA LYS A 38 -4.38 2.65 -4.36
C LYS A 38 -3.15 2.25 -3.53
N MET A 39 -2.48 1.15 -3.87
CA MET A 39 -1.25 0.71 -3.20
C MET A 39 -0.13 1.73 -3.38
N THR A 40 0.12 2.16 -4.63
CA THR A 40 1.10 3.19 -4.96
C THR A 40 0.82 4.50 -4.23
N GLY A 41 -0.43 4.98 -4.26
CA GLY A 41 -0.82 6.20 -3.55
C GLY A 41 -0.61 6.11 -2.04
N ARG A 42 -0.97 4.97 -1.41
CA ARG A 42 -0.71 4.76 0.02
C ARG A 42 0.78 4.74 0.32
N PHE A 43 1.57 4.09 -0.53
CA PHE A 43 3.00 4.00 -0.38
C PHE A 43 3.68 5.38 -0.49
N ARG A 44 3.40 6.14 -1.55
CA ARG A 44 3.93 7.50 -1.75
C ARG A 44 3.54 8.45 -0.61
N CYS A 45 2.31 8.31 -0.09
CA CYS A 45 1.86 9.06 1.08
C CYS A 45 2.32 8.46 2.42
N ARG A 46 3.23 7.47 2.42
CA ARG A 46 3.78 6.81 3.61
C ARG A 46 2.73 6.19 4.56
N ASN A 47 1.54 5.88 4.04
CA ASN A 47 0.47 5.21 4.78
C ASN A 47 0.75 3.73 5.06
N GLU A 48 1.75 3.17 4.38
CA GLU A 48 2.21 1.79 4.58
C GLU A 48 3.12 1.62 5.81
N GLU A 49 3.61 2.71 6.41
CA GLU A 49 4.39 2.74 7.65
C GLU A 49 3.45 2.75 8.87
N ARG A 50 3.69 1.91 9.88
CA ARG A 50 3.01 2.06 11.18
C ARG A 50 3.61 3.19 12.02
N GLU A 51 4.87 3.56 11.77
CA GLU A 51 5.54 4.71 12.40
C GLU A 51 4.66 5.98 12.37
N ASN A 52 4.03 6.24 11.22
CA ASN A 52 3.22 7.44 10.98
C ASN A 52 1.83 7.41 11.66
N ARG A 53 1.46 6.30 12.29
CA ARG A 53 0.19 6.16 12.99
C ARG A 53 0.33 6.69 14.40
N TYR A 54 0.28 8.02 14.53
CA TYR A 54 0.48 8.73 15.79
C TYR A 54 -0.52 8.31 16.90
N TRP A 55 -1.64 7.69 16.54
CA TRP A 55 -2.65 7.17 17.46
C TRP A 55 -2.36 5.76 18.01
N MET A 56 -1.31 5.08 17.53
CA MET A 56 -0.87 3.77 18.03
C MET A 56 0.20 3.94 19.12
N GLU A 57 0.30 2.99 20.03
CA GLU A 57 1.39 2.97 21.02
C GLU A 57 2.71 2.43 20.45
N GLY A 58 3.82 2.65 21.15
CA GLY A 58 5.17 2.37 20.64
C GLY A 58 5.38 0.91 20.21
N GLU A 59 4.83 -0.06 20.96
CA GLU A 59 4.89 -1.47 20.59
C GLU A 59 4.02 -1.81 19.38
N GLU A 60 2.84 -1.19 19.27
CA GLU A 60 1.94 -1.41 18.14
C GLU A 60 2.51 -0.88 16.83
N ARG A 61 3.44 0.10 16.90
CA ARG A 61 4.15 0.66 15.75
C ARG A 61 5.31 -0.19 15.26
N ARG A 62 5.63 -1.31 15.92
CA ARG A 62 6.65 -2.25 15.47
C ARG A 62 6.29 -2.88 14.12
N CYS A 63 7.32 -3.33 13.41
CA CYS A 63 7.22 -4.02 12.14
C CYS A 63 6.29 -5.22 12.25
N ARG A 64 5.24 -5.26 11.42
CA ARG A 64 4.29 -6.38 11.34
C ARG A 64 4.94 -7.70 10.94
N MET A 65 6.15 -7.65 10.38
CA MET A 65 6.83 -8.82 9.87
C MET A 65 7.79 -9.38 10.91
N CYS A 66 8.81 -8.61 11.33
CA CYS A 66 9.81 -9.10 12.28
C CYS A 66 9.59 -8.68 13.75
N ASN A 67 8.75 -7.67 14.03
CA ASN A 67 8.49 -7.13 15.36
C ASN A 67 9.72 -6.55 16.13
N GLU A 68 10.83 -6.32 15.44
CA GLU A 68 12.10 -5.86 16.05
C GLU A 68 12.19 -4.34 16.15
N GLU A 69 11.97 -3.63 15.05
CA GLU A 69 12.03 -2.17 14.98
C GLU A 69 10.68 -1.57 14.61
N ARG A 70 10.59 -0.23 14.61
CA ARG A 70 9.39 0.46 14.13
C ARG A 70 9.19 0.21 12.63
N GLU A 71 7.94 0.09 12.21
CA GLU A 71 7.60 -0.19 10.82
C GLU A 71 7.75 1.05 9.93
N THR A 72 8.97 1.27 9.46
CA THR A 72 9.30 2.27 8.42
C THR A 72 9.60 1.58 7.08
N ILE A 73 9.49 2.32 5.99
CA ILE A 73 9.89 1.89 4.64
C ILE A 73 11.39 1.56 4.64
N GLU A 74 12.19 2.34 5.37
CA GLU A 74 13.63 2.14 5.48
C GLU A 74 13.96 0.81 6.17
N HIS A 75 13.29 0.53 7.29
CA HIS A 75 13.39 -0.77 7.95
C HIS A 75 12.94 -1.89 7.00
N MET A 76 11.78 -1.78 6.35
CA MET A 76 11.30 -2.81 5.40
C MET A 76 12.20 -3.00 4.17
N TRP A 77 13.08 -2.04 3.87
CA TRP A 77 14.01 -2.12 2.75
C TRP A 77 15.36 -2.73 3.11
N LYS A 78 15.94 -2.33 4.26
CA LYS A 78 17.32 -2.67 4.64
C LYS A 78 17.46 -3.39 5.98
N GLY A 79 16.50 -3.23 6.88
CA GLY A 79 16.60 -3.71 8.27
C GLY A 79 15.70 -4.90 8.61
N CYS A 80 14.68 -5.18 7.81
CA CYS A 80 13.70 -6.21 8.13
C CYS A 80 14.21 -7.59 7.76
N SER A 81 14.48 -8.43 8.75
CA SER A 81 14.89 -9.83 8.60
C SER A 81 13.92 -10.71 7.80
N GLU A 82 12.64 -10.33 7.77
CA GLU A 82 11.60 -11.03 7.00
C GLU A 82 11.53 -10.62 5.53
N MET A 83 12.20 -9.54 5.14
CA MET A 83 12.39 -9.16 3.75
C MET A 83 13.75 -9.70 3.31
N ARG A 84 13.79 -10.43 2.18
CA ARG A 84 15.05 -11.00 1.67
C ARG A 84 16.09 -9.90 1.46
N GLU A 85 17.36 -10.23 1.64
CA GLU A 85 18.51 -9.40 1.27
C GLU A 85 18.32 -8.89 -0.17
N ARG A 86 17.90 -7.63 -0.30
CA ARG A 86 17.95 -6.90 -1.57
C ARG A 86 19.37 -6.35 -1.72
N GLU A 87 20.34 -7.26 -1.83
CA GLU A 87 21.65 -6.88 -2.35
C GLU A 87 21.45 -6.29 -3.75
N GLY A 88 21.85 -5.03 -3.93
CA GLY A 88 21.94 -4.40 -5.25
C GLY A 88 20.75 -3.58 -5.73
N LYS A 89 19.70 -3.34 -4.92
CA LYS A 89 18.67 -2.33 -5.27
C LYS A 89 18.90 -1.03 -4.51
N GLU A 90 19.04 0.07 -5.24
CA GLU A 90 19.16 1.39 -4.64
C GLU A 90 17.79 1.91 -4.18
N TRP A 91 17.80 2.65 -3.06
CA TRP A 91 16.60 3.28 -2.50
C TRP A 91 15.86 4.18 -3.53
N GLY A 92 16.61 4.79 -4.45
CA GLY A 92 16.07 5.60 -5.54
C GLY A 92 15.13 4.83 -6.47
N GLU A 93 15.32 3.52 -6.64
CA GLU A 93 14.43 2.70 -7.49
C GLU A 93 13.01 2.54 -6.93
N ILE A 94 12.81 2.79 -5.63
CA ILE A 94 11.51 2.72 -4.97
C ILE A 94 10.78 4.06 -5.00
N GLN A 95 11.52 5.17 -5.02
CA GLN A 95 10.94 6.52 -5.02
C GLN A 95 10.64 7.04 -6.42
N ASN A 96 11.07 6.34 -7.47
CA ASN A 96 10.82 6.75 -8.84
C ASN A 96 9.32 6.70 -9.15
N GLU A 97 8.81 7.72 -9.83
CA GLU A 97 7.40 7.81 -10.19
C GLU A 97 7.01 6.94 -11.39
N ASP A 98 7.91 6.07 -11.85
CA ASP A 98 7.80 5.28 -13.08
C ASP A 98 7.04 3.95 -12.91
N GLY A 99 6.56 3.64 -11.70
CA GLY A 99 5.74 2.47 -11.38
C GLY A 99 6.54 1.25 -10.89
N ARG A 100 7.89 1.35 -10.83
CA ARG A 100 8.75 0.25 -10.34
C ARG A 100 8.56 -0.04 -8.85
N GLU A 101 8.00 0.91 -8.10
CA GLU A 101 7.66 0.74 -6.69
C GLU A 101 6.62 -0.37 -6.47
N ILE A 102 5.80 -0.66 -7.48
CA ILE A 102 4.62 -1.51 -7.30
C ILE A 102 4.96 -2.95 -6.96
N GLY A 103 5.99 -3.50 -7.62
CA GLY A 103 6.42 -4.87 -7.39
C GLY A 103 6.92 -5.05 -5.96
N TRP A 104 7.59 -4.04 -5.41
CA TRP A 104 8.05 -4.06 -4.03
C TRP A 104 6.92 -3.87 -3.02
N ILE A 105 5.98 -2.96 -3.26
CA ILE A 105 4.80 -2.78 -2.40
C ILE A 105 3.99 -4.09 -2.34
N GLN A 106 3.82 -4.77 -3.47
CA GLN A 106 3.14 -6.07 -3.53
C GLN A 106 3.89 -7.16 -2.73
N GLU A 107 5.23 -7.15 -2.77
CA GLU A 107 6.07 -8.07 -1.98
C GLU A 107 5.87 -7.88 -0.48
N ILE A 108 5.91 -6.63 0.01
CA ILE A 108 5.63 -6.30 1.42
C ILE A 108 4.26 -6.82 1.84
N TRP A 109 3.23 -6.58 1.02
CA TRP A 109 1.87 -7.02 1.33
C TRP A 109 1.75 -8.54 1.40
N LYS A 110 2.31 -9.25 0.41
CA LYS A 110 2.36 -10.72 0.41
C LYS A 110 3.08 -11.25 1.64
N ARG A 111 4.18 -10.62 2.05
CA ARG A 111 4.95 -11.07 3.21
C ARG A 111 4.20 -10.88 4.52
N ARG A 112 3.53 -9.73 4.69
CA ARG A 112 2.63 -9.47 5.82
C ARG A 112 1.51 -10.52 5.90
N GLU A 113 0.85 -10.81 4.79
CA GLU A 113 -0.21 -11.82 4.71
C GLU A 113 0.32 -13.23 5.05
N MET A 114 1.49 -13.61 4.55
CA MET A 114 2.13 -14.88 4.90
C MET A 114 2.43 -15.01 6.40
N ILE A 115 2.85 -13.93 7.05
CA ILE A 115 3.16 -13.95 8.50
C ILE A 115 1.88 -13.98 9.33
N GLU A 116 0.86 -13.20 8.95
CA GLU A 116 -0.46 -13.23 9.59
C GLU A 116 -1.09 -14.63 9.49
N THR A 117 -1.05 -15.25 8.30
CA THR A 117 -1.57 -16.62 8.10
C THR A 117 -0.77 -17.68 8.86
N ARG A 118 0.56 -17.56 8.95
CA ARG A 118 1.40 -18.43 9.80
C ARG A 118 1.02 -18.29 11.28
N GLY A 119 0.81 -17.08 11.77
CA GLY A 119 0.45 -16.81 13.16
C GLY A 119 -0.98 -17.21 13.56
N VAL A 120 -1.88 -17.42 12.58
CA VAL A 120 -3.24 -17.91 12.83
C VAL A 120 -3.28 -19.44 13.01
N GLY A 121 -2.29 -20.18 12.48
CA GLY A 121 -2.19 -21.63 12.66
C GLY A 121 -1.89 -22.10 14.10
N ASP A 122 -1.34 -21.22 14.94
CA ASP A 122 -0.98 -21.51 16.33
C ASP A 122 -2.08 -21.12 17.34
N LYS A 123 -3.19 -20.53 16.89
CA LYS A 123 -4.33 -20.18 17.75
C LYS A 123 -5.46 -21.18 17.56
N ASN A 124 -5.22 -22.43 17.99
CA ASN A 124 -6.32 -23.36 18.27
C ASN A 124 -6.96 -22.97 19.61
N TYR A 125 -8.22 -22.55 19.56
CA TYR A 125 -9.13 -22.57 20.70
C TYR A 125 -9.63 -24.00 20.95
#